data_AF-A0A0F9PSG1-F1
#
_entry.id   AF-A0A0F9PSG1-F1
#
_cell.length_a   1.000
_cell.length_b   1.000
_cell.length_c   1.000
_cell.angle_alpha   90.00
_cell.angle_beta   90.00
_cell.angle_gamma   90.00
#
_symmetry.space_group_name_H-M   'P 1'
#
loop_
_entity.id
_entity.type
_entity.pdbx_description
1 polymer ?
#
loop_
_entity_poly.entity_id
_entity_poly.type
_entity_poly.pdbx_seq_one_letter_code
_entity_poly.pdbx_strand_id
1 'polypeptide(L)'
;MAGALSEEDVNRIAEAVVERAREEVEIDSLMLHSIPYIAGSPGIVVDESKAKASPCKCVEYKPGKKLCWSPGIIGALTDEQEELYCPTILTVDRPGTVSRMEKWQEAVDTCKLEIASIPVEKGEERMTTWLSCMSRQLRARGVQ
;
A
#
# COMPACT_ATOMS: atom_id res chain seq x y z
N MET A 1 -49.43 -25.77 15.24
CA MET A 1 -49.08 -24.56 16.02
C MET A 1 -47.56 -24.47 15.98
N ALA A 2 -47.00 -23.45 15.32
CA ALA A 2 -45.55 -23.26 15.30
C ALA A 2 -45.12 -22.78 16.70
N GLY A 3 -44.27 -23.56 17.37
CA GLY A 3 -43.76 -23.22 18.70
C GLY A 3 -42.88 -21.98 18.61
N ALA A 4 -43.16 -20.99 19.46
CA ALA A 4 -42.28 -19.84 19.61
C ALA A 4 -40.93 -20.32 20.14
N LEU A 5 -39.84 -19.84 19.54
CA LEU A 5 -38.48 -20.12 20.00
C LEU A 5 -38.29 -19.53 21.40
N SER A 6 -37.58 -20.24 22.27
CA SER A 6 -37.21 -19.73 23.59
C SER A 6 -36.17 -18.60 23.44
N GLU A 7 -36.07 -17.72 24.45
CA GLU A 7 -35.03 -16.68 24.44
C GLU A 7 -33.62 -17.27 24.38
N GLU A 8 -33.41 -18.44 24.96
CA GLU A 8 -32.14 -19.16 24.89
C GLU A 8 -31.83 -19.63 23.46
N ASP A 9 -32.84 -20.12 22.73
CA ASP A 9 -32.69 -20.49 21.33
C ASP A 9 -32.39 -19.27 20.46
N VAL A 10 -33.06 -18.14 20.71
CA VAL A 10 -32.81 -16.89 20.00
C VAL A 10 -31.38 -16.40 20.23
N ASN A 11 -30.90 -16.41 21.48
CA ASN A 11 -29.54 -16.00 21.80
C ASN A 11 -28.49 -16.92 21.18
N ARG A 12 -28.69 -18.23 21.24
CA ARG A 12 -27.79 -19.21 20.61
C ARG A 12 -27.73 -19.06 19.10
N ILE A 13 -28.87 -18.81 18.45
CA ILE A 13 -28.93 -18.55 17.01
C ILE A 13 -28.23 -17.23 16.68
N ALA A 14 -28.44 -16.18 17.48
CA ALA A 14 -27.78 -14.89 17.28
C ALA A 14 -26.24 -15.01 17.37
N GLU A 15 -25.72 -15.73 18.37
CA GLU A 15 -24.28 -15.98 18.52
C GLU A 15 -23.71 -16.77 17.33
N ALA A 16 -24.39 -17.85 16.91
CA ALA A 16 -23.93 -18.66 15.77
C ALA A 16 -23.95 -17.88 14.43
N VAL A 17 -24.92 -16.98 14.25
CA VAL A 17 -24.99 -16.09 13.08
C VAL A 17 -23.87 -15.05 13.13
N VAL A 18 -23.57 -14.48 14.30
CA VAL A 18 -22.46 -13.53 14.45
C VAL A 18 -21.11 -14.19 14.17
N GLU A 19 -20.88 -15.41 14.67
CA GLU A 19 -19.64 -16.15 14.39
C GLU A 19 -19.51 -16.50 12.90
N ARG A 20 -20.57 -17.00 12.26
CA ARG A 20 -20.54 -17.23 10.79
C ARG A 20 -20.36 -15.94 10.00
N ALA A 21 -21.00 -14.83 10.41
CA ALA A 21 -20.79 -13.55 9.76
C ALA A 21 -19.36 -13.03 9.96
N ARG A 22 -18.69 -13.34 11.07
CA ARG A 22 -17.27 -13.01 11.29
C ARG A 22 -16.33 -13.84 10.42
N GLU A 23 -16.67 -15.11 10.18
CA GLU A 23 -15.93 -15.98 9.27
C GLU A 23 -16.16 -15.62 7.79
N GLU A 24 -17.40 -15.27 7.41
CA GLU A 24 -17.80 -14.91 6.04
C GLU A 24 -17.41 -13.46 5.68
N VAL A 25 -17.29 -12.56 6.67
CA VAL A 25 -16.63 -11.26 6.49
C VAL A 25 -15.13 -11.49 6.62
N GLU A 26 -14.56 -12.15 5.60
CA GLU A 26 -13.12 -12.22 5.46
C GLU A 26 -12.54 -10.81 5.56
N ILE A 27 -11.51 -10.69 6.40
CA ILE A 27 -10.69 -9.50 6.66
C ILE A 27 -10.20 -8.84 5.35
N ASP A 28 -10.24 -9.56 4.24
CA ASP A 28 -9.97 -9.10 2.88
C ASP A 28 -10.92 -8.00 2.37
N SER A 29 -12.19 -7.94 2.80
CA SER A 29 -13.10 -6.87 2.33
C SER A 29 -12.89 -5.52 3.03
N LEU A 30 -12.34 -5.51 4.25
CA LEU A 30 -12.11 -4.29 5.04
C LEU A 30 -10.86 -3.53 4.59
N MET A 31 -10.01 -4.15 3.78
CA MET A 31 -8.70 -3.64 3.36
C MET A 31 -8.58 -3.63 1.84
N LEU A 32 -9.67 -3.36 1.11
CA LEU A 32 -9.67 -3.31 -0.36
C LEU A 32 -8.59 -2.37 -0.93
N HIS A 33 -8.32 -1.25 -0.23
CA HIS A 33 -7.27 -0.29 -0.58
C HIS A 33 -5.85 -0.80 -0.33
N SER A 34 -5.70 -1.91 0.39
CA SER A 34 -4.45 -2.57 0.73
C SER A 34 -4.08 -3.66 -0.28
N ILE A 35 -5.03 -4.15 -1.06
CA ILE A 35 -4.85 -5.25 -2.03
C ILE A 35 -3.70 -4.98 -3.01
N PRO A 36 -3.53 -3.77 -3.59
CA PRO A 36 -2.39 -3.50 -4.46
C PRO A 36 -1.04 -3.77 -3.77
N TYR A 37 -0.92 -3.52 -2.46
CA TYR A 37 0.34 -3.73 -1.73
C TYR A 37 0.75 -5.20 -1.64
N ILE A 38 -0.22 -6.12 -1.63
CA ILE A 38 0.04 -7.57 -1.62
C ILE A 38 0.72 -8.00 -2.92
N ALA A 39 0.37 -7.36 -4.04
CA ALA A 39 0.97 -7.59 -5.35
C ALA A 39 2.24 -6.74 -5.60
N GLY A 40 2.83 -6.15 -4.57
CA GLY A 40 4.01 -5.29 -4.72
C GLY A 40 3.71 -3.85 -5.15
N SER A 41 2.46 -3.40 -4.99
CA SER A 41 1.96 -2.07 -5.37
C SER A 41 2.12 -1.75 -6.87
N PRO A 42 1.55 -2.59 -7.77
CA PRO A 42 1.63 -2.33 -9.19
C PRO A 42 0.85 -1.07 -9.56
N GLY A 43 1.25 -0.43 -10.66
CA GLY A 43 0.50 0.66 -11.24
C GLY A 43 -0.89 0.18 -11.67
N ILE A 44 -1.92 0.96 -11.35
CA ILE A 44 -3.31 0.61 -11.69
C ILE A 44 -3.58 1.07 -13.12
N VAL A 45 -3.76 0.13 -14.03
CA VAL A 45 -4.09 0.42 -15.43
C VAL A 45 -5.52 0.95 -15.51
N VAL A 46 -5.67 2.20 -15.95
CA VAL A 46 -6.97 2.86 -16.11
C VAL A 46 -7.32 3.10 -17.58
N ASP A 47 -6.32 3.24 -18.44
CA ASP A 47 -6.48 3.36 -19.90
C ASP A 47 -5.32 2.64 -20.58
N GLU A 48 -5.56 1.38 -20.94
CA GLU A 48 -4.54 0.49 -21.49
C GLU A 48 -4.06 0.95 -22.86
N SER A 49 -4.97 1.44 -23.71
CA SER A 49 -4.64 1.91 -25.06
C SER A 49 -3.74 3.14 -25.00
N LYS A 50 -4.04 4.08 -24.10
CA LYS A 50 -3.19 5.24 -23.87
C LYS A 50 -1.85 4.88 -23.24
N ALA A 51 -1.84 3.93 -22.29
CA ALA A 51 -0.61 3.46 -21.66
C ALA A 51 0.36 2.87 -22.68
N LYS A 52 -0.14 2.08 -23.64
CA LYS A 52 0.67 1.48 -24.71
C LYS A 52 1.08 2.46 -25.81
N ALA A 53 0.32 3.53 -26.03
CA ALA A 53 0.58 4.49 -27.10
C ALA A 53 1.49 5.66 -26.66
N SER A 54 1.66 5.87 -25.36
CA SER A 54 2.38 7.02 -24.83
C SER A 54 3.76 6.64 -24.26
N PRO A 55 4.75 7.54 -24.32
CA PRO A 55 6.05 7.27 -23.74
C PRO A 55 5.98 7.30 -22.21
N CYS A 56 6.64 6.33 -21.58
CA CYS A 56 6.84 6.32 -20.13
C CYS A 56 7.75 7.47 -19.72
N LYS A 57 7.45 8.08 -18.58
CA LYS A 57 8.31 9.07 -17.93
C LYS A 57 8.99 8.39 -16.76
N CYS A 58 10.31 8.47 -16.72
CA CYS A 58 11.12 7.86 -15.68
C CYS A 58 12.02 8.90 -15.02
N VAL A 59 12.09 8.87 -13.69
CA VAL A 59 13.06 9.66 -12.92
C VAL A 59 14.04 8.70 -12.24
N GLU A 60 15.33 8.96 -12.37
CA GLU A 60 16.36 8.24 -11.62
C GLU A 60 16.47 8.88 -10.23
N TYR A 61 16.25 8.08 -9.18
CA TYR A 61 16.29 8.57 -7.79
C TYR A 61 17.47 7.99 -6.99
N LYS A 62 18.09 6.93 -7.49
CA LYS A 62 19.36 6.37 -7.02
C LYS A 62 20.11 5.79 -8.23
N PRO A 63 21.44 5.65 -8.16
CA PRO A 63 22.20 5.01 -9.23
C PRO A 63 21.61 3.64 -9.60
N GLY A 64 21.11 3.51 -10.83
CA GLY A 64 20.51 2.27 -11.34
C GLY A 64 19.10 1.97 -10.83
N LYS A 65 18.46 2.87 -10.07
CA LYS A 65 17.04 2.76 -9.70
C LYS A 65 16.23 3.93 -10.26
N LYS A 66 15.23 3.58 -11.04
CA LYS A 66 14.29 4.51 -11.68
C LYS A 66 12.89 4.32 -11.13
N LEU A 67 12.11 5.39 -11.20
CA LEU A 67 10.68 5.39 -10.93
C LEU A 67 9.97 5.79 -12.22
N CYS A 68 9.28 4.84 -12.85
CA CYS A 68 8.60 5.04 -14.13
C CYS A 68 7.08 5.09 -13.97
N TRP A 69 6.43 5.89 -14.81
CA TRP A 69 4.97 5.92 -14.93
C TRP A 69 4.55 6.20 -16.39
N SER A 70 3.41 5.63 -16.79
CA SER A 70 2.83 5.82 -18.13
C SER A 70 1.50 6.57 -18.07
N PRO A 71 1.23 7.54 -18.96
CA PRO A 71 -0.11 8.11 -19.11
C PRO A 71 -1.17 7.02 -19.38
N GLY A 72 -2.11 6.83 -18.46
CA GLY A 72 -3.09 5.72 -18.52
C GLY A 72 -2.87 4.66 -17.44
N ILE A 73 -1.82 4.83 -16.61
CA ILE A 73 -1.57 4.02 -15.42
C ILE A 73 -1.42 4.97 -14.22
N ILE A 74 -2.10 4.67 -13.11
CA ILE A 74 -2.00 5.40 -11.85
C ILE A 74 -0.96 4.71 -10.97
N GLY A 75 0.06 5.46 -10.54
CA GLY A 75 1.14 4.95 -9.70
C GLY A 75 2.41 4.63 -10.49
N ALA A 76 3.39 4.09 -9.78
CA ALA A 76 4.64 3.65 -10.38
C ALA A 76 4.47 2.27 -11.02
N LEU A 77 5.20 2.02 -12.11
CA LEU A 77 5.20 0.74 -12.78
C LEU A 77 6.13 -0.24 -12.05
N THR A 78 5.73 -1.51 -12.01
CA THR A 78 6.66 -2.62 -11.72
C THR A 78 7.55 -2.88 -12.94
N ASP A 79 8.65 -3.62 -12.76
CA ASP A 79 9.54 -4.00 -13.86
C ASP A 79 8.77 -4.72 -14.99
N GLU A 80 7.86 -5.61 -14.64
CA GLU A 80 6.97 -6.32 -15.59
C GLU A 80 6.04 -5.35 -16.35
N GLN A 81 5.51 -4.33 -15.67
CA GLN A 81 4.66 -3.33 -16.31
C GLN A 81 5.47 -2.38 -17.20
N GLU A 82 6.73 -2.10 -16.85
CA GLU A 82 7.61 -1.34 -17.73
C GLU A 82 7.83 -2.07 -19.05
N GLU A 83 8.07 -3.38 -19.03
CA GLU A 83 8.22 -4.20 -20.24
C GLU A 83 6.96 -4.18 -21.13
N LEU A 84 5.78 -4.16 -20.52
CA LEU A 84 4.50 -4.22 -21.23
C LEU A 84 4.03 -2.85 -21.76
N TYR A 85 4.31 -1.77 -21.01
CA TYR A 85 3.68 -0.46 -21.24
C TYR A 85 4.66 0.66 -21.57
N CYS A 86 5.97 0.42 -21.58
CA CYS A 86 6.97 1.43 -21.95
C CYS A 86 7.57 1.16 -23.34
N PRO A 87 6.85 1.48 -24.44
CA PRO A 87 7.41 1.36 -25.79
C PRO A 87 8.59 2.33 -26.01
N THR A 88 8.64 3.41 -25.25
CA THR A 88 9.72 4.39 -25.24
C THR A 88 9.82 4.99 -23.84
N ILE A 89 11.05 5.20 -23.37
CA ILE A 89 11.34 5.79 -22.07
C ILE A 89 11.87 7.21 -22.27
N LEU A 90 11.22 8.17 -21.62
CA LEU A 90 11.69 9.53 -21.49
C LEU A 90 12.22 9.74 -20.08
N THR A 91 13.53 9.91 -19.96
CA THR A 91 14.13 10.33 -18.69
C THR A 91 13.76 11.78 -18.43
N VAL A 92 13.12 12.03 -17.28
CA VAL A 92 12.71 13.36 -16.86
C VAL A 92 13.50 13.77 -15.62
N ASP A 93 14.01 15.00 -15.63
CA ASP A 93 14.61 15.59 -14.45
C ASP A 93 13.51 16.15 -13.54
N ARG A 94 13.48 15.66 -12.29
CA ARG A 94 12.53 16.07 -11.26
C ARG A 94 13.22 16.18 -9.91
N PRO A 95 14.08 17.20 -9.72
CA PRO A 95 14.92 17.30 -8.52
C PRO A 95 14.10 17.36 -7.23
N GLY A 96 12.93 18.00 -7.26
CA GLY A 96 12.02 18.03 -6.11
C GLY A 96 11.44 16.64 -5.76
N THR A 97 11.19 15.79 -6.75
CA THR A 97 10.73 14.39 -6.51
C THR A 97 11.86 13.56 -5.94
N VAL A 98 13.07 13.64 -6.53
CA VAL A 98 14.25 12.93 -6.05
C VAL A 98 14.57 13.32 -4.61
N SER A 99 14.67 14.61 -4.32
CA SER A 99 14.94 15.10 -2.96
C SER A 99 13.87 14.67 -1.95
N ARG A 100 12.59 14.66 -2.35
CA ARG A 100 11.50 14.16 -1.49
C ARG A 100 11.66 12.67 -1.21
N MET A 101 12.02 11.86 -2.21
CA MET A 101 12.25 10.42 -2.05
C MET A 101 13.46 10.13 -1.16
N GLU A 102 14.56 10.87 -1.32
CA GLU A 102 15.75 10.75 -0.46
C GLU A 102 15.40 11.01 1.00
N LYS A 103 14.77 12.15 1.29
CA LYS A 103 14.31 12.52 2.64
C LYS A 103 13.34 11.50 3.23
N TRP A 104 12.43 10.97 2.42
CA TRP A 104 11.51 9.92 2.85
C TRP A 104 12.26 8.62 3.18
N GLN A 105 13.24 8.23 2.37
CA GLN A 105 14.05 7.03 2.60
C GLN A 105 14.89 7.16 3.89
N GLU A 106 15.49 8.32 4.14
CA GLU A 106 16.21 8.57 5.39
C GLU A 106 15.31 8.44 6.62
N ALA A 107 14.07 8.93 6.52
CA ALA A 107 13.08 8.78 7.58
C ALA A 107 12.75 7.29 7.82
N VAL A 108 12.54 6.54 6.73
CA VAL A 108 12.31 5.08 6.77
C VAL A 108 13.48 4.36 7.44
N ASP A 109 14.72 4.66 7.04
CA ASP A 109 15.90 3.99 7.58
C ASP A 109 16.06 4.30 9.08
N THR A 110 15.80 5.54 9.49
CA THR A 110 15.78 5.95 10.91
C THR A 110 14.71 5.18 11.69
N CYS A 111 13.48 5.13 11.19
CA CYS A 111 12.37 4.49 11.90
C CYS A 111 12.47 2.96 11.92
N LYS A 112 13.16 2.36 10.94
CA LYS A 112 13.44 0.91 10.93
C LYS A 112 14.32 0.52 12.11
N LEU A 113 15.29 1.37 12.45
CA LEU A 113 16.16 1.17 13.60
C LEU A 113 15.37 1.32 14.92
N GLU A 114 14.46 2.29 15.01
CA GLU A 114 13.64 2.53 16.20
C GLU A 114 12.76 1.32 16.55
N ILE A 115 12.17 0.68 15.53
CA ILE A 115 11.35 -0.52 15.75
C ILE A 115 12.17 -1.82 15.80
N ALA A 116 13.48 -1.80 15.50
CA ALA A 116 14.27 -3.03 15.39
C ALA A 116 14.30 -3.85 16.69
N SER A 117 14.17 -3.17 17.84
CA SER A 117 14.14 -3.80 19.17
C SER A 117 12.76 -4.35 19.59
N ILE A 118 11.70 -4.05 18.83
CA ILE A 118 10.33 -4.48 19.15
C ILE A 118 10.06 -5.84 18.49
N PRO A 119 9.76 -6.90 19.24
CA PRO A 119 9.47 -8.21 18.67
C PRO A 119 8.29 -8.22 17.68
N VAL A 120 8.28 -9.15 16.73
CA VAL A 120 7.27 -9.18 15.64
C VAL A 120 5.89 -9.56 16.15
N GLU A 121 5.82 -10.42 17.17
CA GLU A 121 4.60 -10.81 17.87
C GLU A 121 3.88 -9.62 18.52
N LYS A 122 4.61 -8.52 18.76
CA LYS A 122 4.06 -7.25 19.24
C LYS A 122 3.62 -6.33 18.09
N GLY A 123 2.81 -6.86 17.16
CA GLY A 123 2.44 -6.16 15.92
C GLY A 123 1.85 -4.77 16.14
N GLU A 124 0.95 -4.59 17.10
CA GLU A 124 0.31 -3.30 17.40
C GLU A 124 1.30 -2.26 17.94
N GLU A 125 2.14 -2.64 18.92
CA GLU A 125 3.19 -1.77 19.49
C GLU A 125 4.19 -1.36 18.41
N ARG A 126 4.61 -2.33 17.59
CA ARG A 126 5.55 -2.13 16.48
C ARG A 126 4.97 -1.18 15.43
N MET A 127 3.70 -1.34 15.05
CA MET A 127 3.01 -0.48 14.09
C MET A 127 2.83 0.93 14.62
N THR A 128 2.36 1.08 15.86
CA THR A 128 2.12 2.40 16.47
C THR A 128 3.42 3.18 16.62
N THR A 129 4.50 2.50 17.02
CA THR A 129 5.85 3.09 17.10
C THR A 129 6.35 3.51 15.72
N TRP A 130 6.19 2.65 14.71
CA TRP A 130 6.55 2.95 13.33
C TRP A 130 5.84 4.21 12.80
N LEU A 131 4.51 4.25 12.91
CA LEU A 131 3.69 5.37 12.40
C LEU A 131 4.03 6.68 13.13
N SER A 132 4.23 6.60 14.45
CA SER A 132 4.63 7.75 15.27
C SER A 132 6.01 8.29 14.87
N CYS A 133 6.99 7.40 14.70
CA CYS A 133 8.32 7.78 14.21
C CYS A 133 8.24 8.41 12.81
N MET A 134 7.55 7.76 11.87
CA MET A 134 7.44 8.23 10.50
C MET A 134 6.79 9.63 10.45
N SER A 135 5.71 9.88 11.18
CA SER A 135 5.10 11.22 11.21
C SER A 135 6.07 12.28 11.73
N ARG A 136 6.83 11.98 12.80
CA ARG A 136 7.86 12.88 13.35
C ARG A 136 8.97 13.16 12.33
N GLN A 137 9.54 12.11 11.74
CA GLN A 137 10.68 12.22 10.82
C GLN A 137 10.32 12.90 9.49
N LEU A 138 9.10 12.66 8.97
CA LEU A 138 8.62 13.29 7.74
C LEU A 138 8.32 14.78 7.92
N ARG A 139 7.72 15.18 9.04
CA ARG A 139 7.51 16.60 9.38
C ARG A 139 8.85 17.34 9.51
N ALA A 140 9.80 16.75 10.24
CA ALA A 140 11.12 17.35 10.43
C ALA A 140 11.89 17.59 9.12
N ARG A 141 11.60 16.83 8.06
CA ARG A 141 12.24 16.94 6.74
C ARG A 141 11.42 17.76 5.73
N GLY A 142 10.25 18.28 6.10
CA GLY A 142 9.36 19.02 5.20
C GLY A 142 8.77 18.14 4.09
N VAL A 143 8.59 16.85 4.36
CA VAL A 143 7.92 15.91 3.43
C VAL A 143 6.42 15.87 3.70
N GLN A 144 6.00 16.00 4.96
CA GLN A 144 4.59 16.09 5.37
C GLN A 144 4.20 17.54 5.69
#